data_AF-A0A4U0ZRF9-F1
#
_entry.id   AF-A0A4U0ZRF9-F1
#
_cell.length_a   1.000
_cell.length_b   1.000
_cell.length_c   1.000
_cell.angle_alpha   90.00
_cell.angle_beta   90.00
_cell.angle_gamma   90.00
#
_symmetry.space_group_name_H-M   'P 1'
#
loop_
_entity.id
_entity.type
_entity.pdbx_description
1 polymer ?
#
loop_
_entity_poly.entity_id
_entity_poly.type
_entity_poly.pdbx_seq_one_letter_code
_entity_poly.pdbx_strand_id
1 'polypeptide(L)'
;MREKKGKQHFCGFTNKVRNCFGKGQCSKIEAPLSMNGQCRKVKVCKVTGDRKVCARMASLGLYPGVEADIICAQNGNQCVVKVNGGTISLDSNISENIYVTDL
;
A
#
# COMPACT_ATOMS: atom_id res chain seq x y z
N MET A 1 -11.00 -46.74 -1.66
CA MET A 1 -10.24 -45.64 -2.29
C MET A 1 -9.94 -44.61 -1.22
N ARG A 2 -8.66 -44.29 -0.96
CA ARG A 2 -8.20 -43.50 0.20
C ARG A 2 -8.23 -42.00 -0.13
N GLU A 3 -9.05 -41.24 0.58
CA GLU A 3 -9.09 -39.77 0.52
C GLU A 3 -7.84 -39.18 1.17
N LYS A 4 -7.02 -38.47 0.39
CA LYS A 4 -5.87 -37.71 0.89
C LYS A 4 -6.35 -36.35 1.40
N LYS A 5 -6.67 -36.26 2.70
CA LYS A 5 -6.86 -34.98 3.39
C LYS A 5 -5.52 -34.25 3.50
N GLY A 6 -5.25 -33.36 2.54
CA GLY A 6 -4.12 -32.43 2.58
C GLY A 6 -4.32 -31.45 3.74
N LYS A 7 -3.57 -31.64 4.83
CA LYS A 7 -3.48 -30.70 5.95
C LYS A 7 -2.91 -29.38 5.43
N GLN A 8 -3.77 -28.40 5.17
CA GLN A 8 -3.33 -27.04 4.89
C GLN A 8 -2.76 -26.47 6.19
N HIS A 9 -1.43 -26.33 6.21
CA HIS A 9 -0.69 -25.64 7.27
C HIS A 9 -1.16 -24.18 7.28
N PHE A 10 -2.06 -23.85 8.21
CA PHE A 10 -2.61 -22.51 8.40
C PHE A 10 -1.52 -21.63 9.00
N CYS A 11 -0.64 -21.11 8.14
CA CYS A 11 0.41 -20.19 8.52
C CYS A 11 -0.25 -18.87 8.95
N GLY A 12 -0.28 -18.58 10.25
CA GLY A 12 -0.82 -17.35 10.86
C GLY A 12 -0.22 -16.04 10.35
N PHE A 13 0.75 -16.11 9.42
CA PHE A 13 1.33 -14.98 8.72
C PHE A 13 0.32 -14.28 7.79
N THR A 14 -0.59 -15.02 7.13
CA THR A 14 -1.58 -14.42 6.22
C THR A 14 -2.60 -13.56 6.96
N ASN A 15 -3.00 -13.95 8.18
CA ASN A 15 -3.87 -13.15 9.02
C ASN A 15 -3.16 -11.90 9.58
N LYS A 16 -1.87 -12.00 9.94
CA LYS A 16 -1.10 -10.84 10.42
C LYS A 16 -0.91 -9.79 9.32
N VAL A 17 -0.62 -10.22 8.09
CA VAL A 17 -0.55 -9.33 6.91
C VAL A 17 -1.94 -8.77 6.59
N ARG A 18 -3.00 -9.59 6.62
CA ARG A 18 -4.39 -9.11 6.46
C ARG A 18 -4.77 -8.04 7.48
N ASN A 19 -4.28 -8.13 8.72
CA ASN A 19 -4.57 -7.16 9.78
C ASN A 19 -3.70 -5.90 9.70
N CYS A 20 -2.49 -5.98 9.14
CA CYS A 20 -1.70 -4.79 8.78
C CYS A 20 -2.39 -3.99 7.66
N PHE A 21 -3.03 -4.68 6.71
CA PHE A 21 -3.74 -4.09 5.57
C PHE A 21 -5.27 -3.95 5.78
N GLY A 22 -5.77 -4.25 6.98
CA GLY A 22 -7.19 -4.43 7.24
C GLY A 22 -7.68 -3.61 8.43
N LYS A 23 -8.49 -2.59 8.12
CA LYS A 23 -9.55 -1.98 8.95
C LYS A 23 -9.16 -1.09 10.15
N GLY A 24 -7.88 -0.78 10.39
CA GLY A 24 -7.48 -0.15 11.65
C GLY A 24 -7.35 1.37 11.76
N GLN A 25 -7.02 2.12 10.71
CA GLN A 25 -6.37 3.45 10.92
C GLN A 25 -6.73 4.58 9.95
N CYS A 26 -7.89 4.54 9.30
CA CYS A 26 -8.20 5.54 8.26
C CYS A 26 -9.47 6.30 8.60
N SER A 27 -9.26 7.49 9.15
CA SER A 27 -10.32 8.43 9.50
C SER A 27 -10.77 9.20 8.25
N LYS A 28 -11.78 8.63 7.59
CA LYS A 28 -12.86 9.31 6.84
C LYS A 28 -12.68 9.70 5.36
N ILE A 29 -11.48 9.86 4.79
CA ILE A 29 -11.34 10.03 3.32
C ILE A 29 -10.09 9.31 2.82
N GLU A 30 -10.27 8.09 2.32
CA GLU A 30 -9.22 7.33 1.64
C GLU A 30 -9.29 7.61 0.14
N ALA A 31 -8.25 8.22 -0.44
CA ALA A 31 -8.13 8.40 -1.87
C ALA A 31 -6.90 7.66 -2.40
N PRO A 32 -6.96 7.08 -3.61
CA PRO A 32 -5.78 6.51 -4.23
C PRO A 32 -4.77 7.62 -4.53
N LEU A 33 -3.47 7.30 -4.51
CA LEU A 33 -2.42 8.25 -4.88
C LEU A 33 -2.63 8.83 -6.28
N SER A 34 -3.26 8.09 -7.18
CA SER A 34 -3.58 8.52 -8.54
C SER A 34 -4.59 9.68 -8.63
N MET A 35 -5.49 9.83 -7.64
CA MET A 35 -6.45 10.94 -7.60
C MET A 35 -5.89 12.21 -6.96
N ASN A 36 -4.83 12.10 -6.17
CA ASN A 36 -4.32 13.21 -5.35
C ASN A 36 -3.31 14.03 -6.14
N GLY A 37 -3.82 14.91 -7.01
CA GLY A 37 -3.07 15.82 -7.89
C GLY A 37 -2.15 16.84 -7.20
N GLN A 38 -2.09 16.88 -5.87
CA GLN A 38 -1.42 17.93 -5.12
C GLN A 38 -0.22 17.40 -4.34
N CYS A 39 0.88 18.15 -4.40
CA CYS A 39 2.08 17.86 -3.61
C CYS A 39 1.79 18.16 -2.15
N ARG A 40 1.65 17.12 -1.33
CA ARG A 40 1.30 17.24 0.09
C ARG A 40 1.78 16.05 0.90
N LYS A 41 1.78 16.21 2.21
CA LYS A 41 2.04 15.12 3.15
C LYS A 41 0.79 14.28 3.29
N VAL A 42 0.96 12.97 3.21
CA VAL A 42 -0.13 12.01 3.34
C VAL A 42 0.30 10.85 4.23
N LYS A 43 -0.67 10.14 4.78
CA LYS A 43 -0.45 8.90 5.53
C LYS A 43 -0.96 7.71 4.73
N VAL A 44 -0.12 6.70 4.58
CA VAL A 44 -0.50 5.45 3.92
C VAL A 44 -1.51 4.71 4.79
N CYS A 45 -2.69 4.51 4.22
CA CYS A 45 -3.80 3.84 4.88
C CYS A 45 -3.76 2.33 4.61
N LYS A 46 -3.70 1.96 3.33
CA LYS A 46 -3.68 0.58 2.86
C LYS A 46 -2.95 0.48 1.52
N VAL A 47 -2.38 -0.68 1.27
CA VAL A 47 -1.87 -1.08 -0.04
C VAL A 47 -2.62 -2.34 -0.47
N THR A 48 -3.32 -2.26 -1.59
CA THR A 48 -4.02 -3.37 -2.22
C THR A 48 -3.14 -4.01 -3.29
N GLY A 49 -3.52 -5.19 -3.76
CA GLY A 49 -2.77 -5.93 -4.78
C GLY A 49 -2.45 -7.36 -4.35
N ASP A 50 -1.63 -8.03 -5.15
CA ASP A 50 -1.17 -9.39 -4.84
C ASP A 50 -0.09 -9.40 -3.75
N ARG A 51 0.23 -10.60 -3.25
CA ARG A 51 1.24 -10.76 -2.18
C ARG A 51 2.60 -10.18 -2.57
N LYS A 52 2.95 -10.20 -3.86
CA LYS A 52 4.24 -9.72 -4.35
C LYS A 52 4.29 -8.19 -4.34
N VAL A 53 3.21 -7.53 -4.75
CA VAL A 53 3.07 -6.07 -4.72
C VAL A 53 3.14 -5.56 -3.29
N CYS A 54 2.33 -6.10 -2.37
CA CYS A 54 2.37 -5.66 -0.96
C CYS A 54 3.77 -5.85 -0.34
N ALA A 55 4.43 -6.99 -0.60
CA ALA A 55 5.78 -7.24 -0.11
C ALA A 55 6.81 -6.27 -0.69
N ARG A 56 6.72 -5.99 -2.00
CA ARG A 56 7.59 -5.02 -2.68
C ARG A 56 7.40 -3.62 -2.11
N MET A 57 6.16 -3.16 -1.95
CA MET A 57 5.86 -1.84 -1.39
C MET A 57 6.38 -1.71 0.05
N ALA A 58 6.18 -2.74 0.88
CA ALA A 58 6.71 -2.76 2.24
C ALA A 58 8.26 -2.68 2.25
N SER A 59 8.95 -3.38 1.35
CA SER A 59 10.42 -3.29 1.22
C SER A 59 10.90 -1.91 0.77
N LEU A 60 10.06 -1.15 0.06
CA LEU A 60 10.33 0.24 -0.31
C LEU A 60 9.96 1.22 0.81
N GLY A 61 9.42 0.75 1.93
CA GLY A 61 8.98 1.58 3.05
C GLY A 61 7.54 2.10 2.94
N LEU A 62 6.78 1.64 1.93
CA LEU A 62 5.35 1.94 1.78
C LEU A 62 4.51 0.85 2.42
N TYR A 63 4.07 1.09 3.64
CA TYR A 63 3.17 0.21 4.38
C TYR A 63 2.19 1.02 5.23
N PRO A 64 1.06 0.43 5.66
CA PRO A 64 0.04 1.10 6.44
C PRO A 64 0.60 1.77 7.70
N GLY A 65 0.21 3.02 7.93
CA GLY A 65 0.65 3.83 9.06
C GLY A 65 1.85 4.74 8.79
N VAL A 66 2.53 4.60 7.65
CA VAL A 66 3.69 5.43 7.28
C VAL A 66 3.27 6.76 6.69
N GLU A 67 4.01 7.81 7.02
CA GLU A 67 3.88 9.13 6.40
C GLU A 67 4.77 9.24 5.16
N ALA A 68 4.24 9.87 4.12
CA ALA A 68 4.93 10.08 2.87
C ALA A 68 4.60 11.45 2.28
N ASP A 69 5.57 12.05 1.60
CA ASP A 69 5.37 13.32 0.89
C ASP A 69 5.15 13.03 -0.60
N ILE A 70 4.02 13.47 -1.15
CA ILE A 70 3.79 13.44 -2.59
C ILE A 70 4.58 14.60 -3.20
N ILE A 71 5.57 14.29 -4.05
CA ILE A 71 6.40 15.31 -4.71
C ILE A 71 5.79 15.74 -6.04
N CYS A 72 5.25 14.79 -6.80
CA CYS A 72 4.60 15.04 -8.08
C CYS A 72 3.49 14.00 -8.28
N ALA A 73 2.26 14.48 -8.41
CA ALA A 73 1.12 13.59 -8.55
C ALA A 73 0.97 13.00 -9.97
N GLN A 74 1.39 13.74 -11.01
CA GLN A 74 1.20 13.35 -12.41
C GLN A 74 2.27 14.00 -13.30
N ASN A 75 3.47 13.41 -13.38
CA ASN A 75 4.36 13.70 -14.50
C ASN A 75 4.16 12.59 -15.56
N GLY A 76 2.98 12.57 -16.19
CA GLY A 76 2.47 11.45 -16.98
C GLY A 76 1.77 10.38 -16.12
N ASN A 77 1.93 9.09 -16.47
CA ASN A 77 1.35 7.94 -15.76
C ASN A 77 2.16 7.52 -14.51
N GLN A 78 2.99 8.41 -13.96
CA GLN A 78 3.87 8.12 -12.84
C GLN A 78 3.69 9.16 -11.72
N CYS A 79 3.66 8.67 -10.48
CA CYS A 79 3.55 9.42 -9.25
C CYS A 79 4.87 9.30 -8.47
N VAL A 80 5.41 10.43 -7.99
CA VAL A 80 6.67 10.44 -7.23
C VAL A 80 6.37 10.73 -5.77
N VAL A 81 6.79 9.80 -4.90
CA VAL A 81 6.54 9.83 -3.46
C VAL A 81 7.84 9.74 -2.70
N LYS A 82 8.01 10.58 -1.67
CA LYS A 82 9.11 10.53 -0.73
C LYS A 82 8.67 9.82 0.54
N VAL A 83 9.41 8.78 0.93
CA VAL A 83 9.14 8.01 2.15
C VAL A 83 10.45 7.64 2.82
N ASN A 84 10.55 7.78 4.14
CA ASN A 84 11.75 7.48 4.93
C ASN A 84 13.04 8.13 4.38
N GLY A 85 12.94 9.32 3.79
CA GLY A 85 14.07 10.04 3.18
C GLY A 85 14.48 9.55 1.79
N GLY A 86 13.90 8.46 1.28
CA GLY A 86 14.05 8.00 -0.10
C GLY A 86 12.94 8.50 -1.01
N THR A 87 13.24 8.64 -2.30
CA THR A 87 12.26 9.01 -3.34
C THR A 87 11.95 7.80 -4.21
N ILE A 88 10.66 7.51 -4.40
CA ILE A 88 10.17 6.39 -5.18
C ILE A 88 9.26 6.91 -6.28
N SER A 89 9.51 6.48 -7.51
CA SER A 89 8.60 6.65 -8.63
C SER A 89 7.70 5.43 -8.74
N LEU A 90 6.40 5.64 -8.68
CA LEU A 90 5.34 4.65 -8.77
C LEU A 90 4.61 4.83 -10.10
N ASP A 91 4.29 3.74 -10.78
CA ASP A 91 3.43 3.79 -11.96
C ASP A 91 1.94 3.91 -11.58
N SER A 92 1.10 4.15 -12.59
CA SER A 92 -0.35 4.28 -12.42
C SER A 92 -1.00 3.06 -11.79
N ASN A 93 -0.57 1.84 -12.14
CA ASN A 93 -1.14 0.61 -11.60
C ASN A 93 -0.83 0.46 -10.11
N ILE A 94 0.40 0.78 -9.71
CA ILE A 94 0.79 0.73 -8.29
C ILE A 94 0.16 1.88 -7.48
N SER A 95 0.10 3.09 -8.03
CA SER A 95 -0.51 4.24 -7.34
C SER A 95 -2.02 4.11 -7.13
N GLU A 96 -2.75 3.45 -8.02
CA GLU A 96 -4.17 3.09 -7.83
C GLU A 96 -4.38 2.10 -6.68
N ASN A 97 -3.37 1.30 -6.36
CA ASN A 97 -3.40 0.31 -5.30
C ASN A 97 -2.96 0.86 -3.93
N ILE A 98 -2.49 2.09 -3.85
CA ILE A 98 -2.05 2.71 -2.59
C ILE A 98 -3.06 3.78 -2.20
N TYR A 99 -3.70 3.58 -1.07
CA TYR A 99 -4.66 4.51 -0.52
C TYR A 99 -4.03 5.28 0.60
N VAL A 100 -4.31 6.58 0.60
CA VAL A 100 -3.76 7.51 1.58
C VAL A 100 -4.86 8.37 2.17
N THR A 101 -4.57 8.91 3.34
CA THR A 101 -5.38 9.93 4.01
C THR A 101 -4.55 11.20 4.19
N ASP A 102 -5.23 12.33 4.25
CA ASP A 102 -4.58 13.61 4.50
C ASP A 102 -4.16 13.71 5.98
N LEU A 103 -3.07 14.45 6.21
CA LEU A 103 -2.54 14.78 7.53
C LEU A 103 -2.92 16.21 7.92
#